data_AF-A0AA51U671-F1
#
_entry.id   AF-A0AA51U671-F1
#
_cell.length_a   1.000
_cell.length_b   1.000
_cell.length_c   1.000
_cell.angle_alpha   90.00
_cell.angle_beta   90.00
_cell.angle_gamma   90.00
#
_symmetry.space_group_name_H-M   'P 1'
#
loop_
_entity.id
_entity.type
_entity.pdbx_description
1 polymer ?
#
loop_
_entity_poly.entity_id
_entity_poly.type
_entity_poly.pdbx_seq_one_letter_code
_entity_poly.pdbx_strand_id
1 'polypeptide(L)' 'MQRQELMRPDPEHTRKDGEGGELFEFMVDYPFEKGVHSISIWARDLEDAERRLRAIQANGEVAGQLYAAGETPSAALN' A
#
# COMPACT_ATOMS: atom_id res chain seq x y z
N MET A 1 -21.94 14.17 -4.78
CA MET A 1 -20.94 13.29 -5.43
C MET A 1 -19.88 14.19 -6.06
N GLN A 2 -19.00 14.78 -5.25
CA GLN A 2 -17.97 15.70 -5.73
C GLN A 2 -16.89 14.88 -6.45
N ARG A 3 -16.79 15.06 -7.76
CA ARG A 3 -15.71 14.54 -8.60
C ARG A 3 -14.44 15.28 -8.18
N GLN A 4 -13.58 14.66 -7.36
CA GLN A 4 -12.26 15.20 -7.05
C GLN A 4 -11.43 15.19 -8.34
N GLU A 5 -11.51 16.28 -9.08
CA GLU A 5 -10.64 16.57 -10.20
C GLU A 5 -9.22 16.80 -9.69
N LEU A 6 -8.30 15.91 -10.06
CA LEU A 6 -6.89 16.22 -10.38
C LEU A 6 -5.95 16.69 -9.24
N MET A 7 -6.17 16.32 -7.98
CA MET A 7 -5.09 16.37 -7.00
C MET A 7 -4.20 15.13 -7.18
N ARG A 8 -2.96 15.34 -7.64
CA ARG A 8 -1.95 14.27 -7.56
C ARG A 8 -1.82 13.86 -6.09
N PRO A 9 -1.67 12.55 -5.79
CA PRO A 9 -1.40 12.10 -4.44
C PRO A 9 -0.14 12.78 -3.89
N ASP A 10 -0.08 12.92 -2.56
CA ASP A 10 1.10 13.45 -1.90
C ASP A 10 2.35 12.62 -2.25
N PRO A 11 3.57 13.20 -2.20
CA PRO A 11 4.79 12.49 -2.55
C PRO A 11 5.02 11.23 -1.71
N GLU A 12 4.52 11.18 -0.47
CA GLU A 12 4.59 10.00 0.39
C GLU A 12 3.72 8.84 -0.10
N HIS A 13 2.64 9.13 -0.84
CA HIS A 13 1.73 8.17 -1.45
C HIS A 13 2.02 7.94 -2.94
N THR A 14 3.22 8.34 -3.39
CA THR A 14 3.70 8.16 -4.76
C THR A 14 5.10 7.57 -4.74
N ARG A 15 5.35 6.54 -5.56
CA ARG A 15 6.70 5.98 -5.74
C ARG A 15 6.91 5.51 -7.17
N LYS A 16 8.17 5.25 -7.53
CA LYS A 16 8.49 4.63 -8.82
C LYS A 16 8.64 3.12 -8.68
N ASP A 17 8.22 2.38 -9.70
CA ASP A 17 8.56 0.97 -9.85
C ASP A 17 10.01 0.81 -10.36
N GLY A 18 10.44 -0.44 -10.51
CA GLY A 18 11.79 -0.76 -11.00
C GLY A 18 12.06 -0.37 -12.46
N GLU A 19 11.03 -0.03 -13.23
CA GLU A 19 11.11 0.39 -14.63
C GLU A 19 10.93 1.92 -14.77
N GLY A 20 10.76 2.65 -13.65
CA GLY A 20 10.57 4.09 -13.61
C GLY A 20 9.12 4.56 -13.78
N GLY A 21 8.15 3.65 -13.86
CA GLY A 21 6.72 3.94 -13.88
C GLY A 21 6.20 4.40 -12.52
N GLU A 22 5.22 5.30 -12.52
CA GLU A 22 4.60 5.79 -11.28
C GLU A 22 3.65 4.74 -10.68
N LEU A 23 3.74 4.58 -9.36
CA LEU A 23 2.82 3.84 -8.52
C LEU A 23 2.23 4.79 -7.49
N PHE A 24 0.94 4.63 -7.25
CA PHE A 24 0.18 5.36 -6.26
C PHE A 24 -0.33 4.40 -5.20
N GLU A 25 -0.46 4.89 -3.97
CA GLU A 25 -1.04 4.12 -2.88
C GLU A 25 -2.56 4.20 -2.93
N PHE A 26 -3.21 3.04 -3.03
CA PHE A 26 -4.66 2.88 -3.00
C PHE A 26 -5.08 2.23 -1.70
N MET A 27 -6.09 2.80 -1.05
CA MET A 27 -6.74 2.19 0.10
C MET A 27 -7.78 1.17 -0.36
N VAL A 28 -7.80 0.01 0.29
CA VAL A 28 -8.77 -1.05 0.07
C VAL A 28 -9.48 -1.33 1.37
N ASP A 29 -10.78 -1.06 1.37
CA ASP A 29 -11.67 -1.41 2.48
C ASP A 29 -12.25 -2.80 2.28
N TYR A 30 -12.25 -3.58 3.36
CA TYR A 30 -12.84 -4.91 3.37
C TYR A 30 -13.53 -5.17 4.72
N PRO A 31 -14.70 -5.82 4.71
CA PRO A 31 -15.34 -6.23 5.93
C PRO A 31 -14.55 -7.38 6.58
N PHE A 32 -14.31 -7.28 7.88
CA PHE A 32 -13.73 -8.36 8.67
C PHE A 32 -14.34 -8.37 10.07
N GLU A 33 -14.85 -9.53 10.48
CA GLU A 33 -15.59 -9.74 11.72
C GLU A 33 -16.69 -8.69 12.00
N LYS A 34 -16.41 -7.70 12.86
CA LYS A 34 -17.36 -6.68 13.32
C LYS A 34 -16.97 -5.27 12.86
N GLY A 35 -16.24 -5.15 11.76
CA GLY A 35 -15.81 -3.85 11.27
C GLY A 35 -15.45 -3.82 9.78
N VAL A 36 -15.20 -2.60 9.31
CA VAL A 36 -14.48 -2.36 8.07
C VAL A 36 -13.03 -2.13 8.44
N HIS A 37 -12.17 -2.92 7.82
CA HIS A 37 -10.72 -2.80 7.94
C HIS A 37 -10.17 -2.30 6.61
N SER A 38 -9.02 -1.64 6.67
CA SER A 38 -8.38 -1.09 5.49
C SER A 38 -6.95 -1.61 5.39
N ILE A 39 -6.54 -1.96 4.17
CA ILE A 39 -5.13 -2.14 3.82
C ILE A 39 -4.78 -1.15 2.71
N SER A 40 -3.50 -0.83 2.55
CA SER A 40 -3.02 -0.12 1.38
C SER A 40 -2.31 -1.05 0.40
N ILE A 41 -2.47 -0.76 -0.89
CA ILE A 41 -1.77 -1.44 -1.99
C ILE A 41 -1.18 -0.40 -2.94
N TRP A 42 -0.07 -0.74 -3.56
CA TRP A 42 0.56 0.10 -4.58
C TRP A 42 0.12 -0.35 -5.98
N ALA A 43 -0.39 0.58 -6.79
CA ALA A 43 -0.84 0.31 -8.15
C ALA A 43 -0.62 1.51 -9.08
N ARG A 44 -0.62 1.27 -10.40
CA ARG A 44 -0.40 2.34 -11.40
C ARG A 44 -1.61 3.25 -11.56
N ASP A 45 -2.80 2.67 -11.44
CA ASP A 45 -4.08 3.32 -11.62
C ASP A 45 -5.17 2.48 -10.92
N LEU A 46 -6.42 2.93 -10.99
CA LEU A 46 -7.55 2.25 -10.36
C LEU A 46 -7.77 0.84 -10.93
N GLU A 47 -7.61 0.66 -12.24
CA GLU A 47 -7.81 -0.65 -12.89
C GLU A 47 -6.74 -1.65 -12.41
N ASP A 48 -5.49 -1.21 -12.29
CA ASP A 48 -4.40 -1.99 -11.72
C ASP A 48 -4.63 -2.33 -10.25
N ALA A 49 -5.16 -1.37 -9.47
CA ALA A 49 -5.51 -1.59 -8.08
C ALA A 49 -6.58 -2.68 -7.95
N GLU A 50 -7.63 -2.65 -8.77
CA GLU A 50 -8.67 -3.67 -8.81
C GLU A 50 -8.15 -5.04 -9.23
N ARG A 51 -7.27 -5.10 -10.26
CA ARG A 51 -6.66 -6.37 -10.69
C ARG A 51 -5.81 -6.99 -9.58
N ARG A 52 -5.03 -6.18 -8.86
CA ARG A 52 -4.23 -6.61 -7.71
C ARG A 52 -5.12 -7.08 -6.57
N LEU A 53 -6.19 -6.36 -6.25
CA LEU A 53 -7.16 -6.79 -5.24
C LEU A 53 -7.77 -8.16 -5.57
N ARG A 54 -8.18 -8.38 -6.82
CA ARG A 54 -8.68 -9.69 -7.26
C ARG A 54 -7.64 -10.80 -7.12
N ALA A 55 -6.38 -10.50 -7.46
CA ALA A 55 -5.28 -11.46 -7.31
C ALA A 55 -5.03 -11.82 -5.83
N ILE A 56 -5.09 -10.83 -4.93
CA ILE A 56 -4.98 -11.03 -3.47
C ILE A 56 -6.16 -11.86 -2.95
N GLN A 57 -7.39 -11.55 -3.36
CA GLN A 57 -8.58 -12.31 -2.95
C GLN A 57 -8.54 -13.77 -3.41
N ALA A 58 -8.02 -14.03 -4.61
CA ALA A 58 -7.99 -15.37 -5.17
C ALA A 58 -6.81 -16.22 -4.70
N ASN A 59 -5.64 -15.61 -4.48
CA ASN A 59 -4.38 -16.34 -4.30
C ASN A 59 -3.48 -15.78 -3.19
N GLY A 60 -3.94 -14.79 -2.42
CA GLY A 60 -3.13 -14.15 -1.38
C GLY A 60 -2.83 -15.11 -0.24
N GLU A 61 -1.58 -15.10 0.23
CA GLU A 61 -1.13 -15.89 1.37
C GLU A 61 -0.37 -15.01 2.35
N VAL A 62 -0.46 -15.33 3.63
CA VAL A 62 0.30 -14.63 4.68
C VAL A 62 1.74 -15.11 4.67
N ALA A 63 2.66 -14.25 4.24
CA ALA A 63 4.09 -14.58 4.16
C ALA A 63 4.82 -14.58 5.52
N GLY A 64 4.22 -13.99 6.56
CA GLY A 64 4.81 -13.88 7.89
C GLY A 64 4.45 -12.59 8.62
N GLN A 65 5.19 -12.27 9.68
CA GLN A 65 5.04 -11.06 10.48
C GLN A 65 6.08 -10.01 10.05
N LEU A 66 5.66 -8.75 9.97
CA LEU A 66 6.58 -7.62 9.76
C LEU A 66 7.16 -7.19 11.11
N TYR A 67 8.48 -7.05 11.18
CA TYR A 67 9.17 -6.47 12.32
C TYR A 67 9.64 -5.06 11.94
N ALA A 68 9.29 -4.06 12.75
CA ALA A 68 9.93 -2.76 12.64
C ALA A 68 11.39 -2.94 13.04
N ALA A 69 12.32 -2.51 12.19
CA ALA A 69 13.70 -2.35 12.63
C ALA A 69 13.72 -1.22 13.67
N GLY A 70 13.63 -1.58 14.95
CA GLY A 70 13.92 -0.65 16.02
C GLY A 70 15.32 -0.08 15.79
N GLU A 71 15.46 1.24 15.91
CA GLU A 71 16.73 1.95 15.84
C GLU A 71 17.83 1.11 16.51
N THR A 72 18.84 0.72 15.74
CA THR A 72 20.06 0.16 16.32
C THR A 72 20.53 1.17 17.35
N PRO A 73 20.58 0.85 18.67
CA PRO A 73 21.24 1.75 19.60
C PRO A 73 22.67 1.89 19.10
N SER A 74 23.04 3.10 18.71
CA SER A 74 24.41 3.47 18.37
C SER A 74 25.27 3.08 19.55
N ALA A 75 25.90 1.90 19.47
CA ALA A 75 26.83 1.44 20.47
C ALA A 75 27.97 2.46 20.45
N ALA A 76 28.04 3.24 21.53
CA ALA A 76 29.13 4.12 21.84
C ALA A 76 30.44 3.33 21.69
N LEU A 77 31.19 3.61 20.63
CA LEU A 77 32.61 3.37 20.54
C LEU A 77 33.28 4.69 20.88
N ASN A 78 33.62 4.84 22.16
CA ASN A 78 34.81 5.55 22.65
C ASN A 78 35.19 4.96 24.01
#